data_AF-A0A514WYL1-F1
#
_entry.id   AF-A0A514WYL1-F1
#
_cell.length_a   1.000
_cell.length_b   1.000
_cell.length_c   1.000
_cell.angle_alpha   90.00
_cell.angle_beta   90.00
_cell.angle_gamma   90.00
#
_symmetry.space_group_name_H-M   'P 1'
#
loop_
_entity.id
_entity.type
_entity.pdbx_description
1 polymer ?
#
loop_
_entity_poly.entity_id
_entity_poly.type
_entity_poly.pdbx_seq_one_letter_code
_entity_poly.pdbx_strand_id
1 'polypeptide(L)'
;MNRVEKNIILGTIDEILEEHFTMKKNEVTVFIDRHFTLNEVVAIQKKSLLADLIFYPLNALWSVPYLAVKKTIETFDKLGWSQANGLIKKVPSAFKTRYQKTTEKILLEDFLKDSQSEIFASLNSKLDLHALFSKAEVEQLNKKVSDLYKEEIDKFSSAQVLTTDLIATLLTLVAGKLFFHNSSLGITGMGSKIARKVANEDAADRFFLGKRMGSTFYNIFPVAPTNTQIYVATFGIGLMLTVLSISVAVFSDPIRKSLGVQDSKLKGLLNSLEQNLYMIFKNEIKAKIVVRKSSKE
;
A
#
# COMPACT_ATOMS: atom_id res chain seq x y z
N MET A 1 -20.31 -8.55 37.39
CA MET A 1 -18.94 -9.00 37.14
C MET A 1 -18.04 -8.20 38.03
N ASN A 2 -17.34 -8.86 38.95
CA ASN A 2 -16.39 -8.19 39.84
C ASN A 2 -15.08 -7.87 39.08
N ARG A 3 -14.17 -7.09 39.70
CA ARG A 3 -12.90 -6.70 39.07
C ARG A 3 -11.96 -7.89 38.80
N VAL A 4 -12.06 -8.95 39.61
CA VAL A 4 -11.25 -10.17 39.52
C VAL A 4 -11.69 -11.02 38.33
N GLU A 5 -12.99 -11.30 38.20
CA GLU A 5 -13.60 -12.00 37.06
C GLU A 5 -13.26 -11.32 35.74
N LYS A 6 -13.30 -9.99 35.69
CA LYS A 6 -12.88 -9.22 34.52
C LYS A 6 -11.44 -9.51 34.13
N ASN A 7 -10.52 -9.45 35.09
CA ASN A 7 -9.10 -9.64 34.82
C ASN A 7 -8.81 -11.07 34.36
N ILE A 8 -9.52 -12.07 34.93
CA ILE A 8 -9.43 -13.46 34.49
C ILE A 8 -9.90 -13.61 33.04
N ILE A 9 -11.06 -13.05 32.69
CA ILE A 9 -11.58 -13.10 31.32
C ILE A 9 -10.62 -12.41 30.35
N LEU A 10 -10.13 -11.21 30.68
CA LEU A 10 -9.19 -10.50 29.82
C LEU A 10 -7.86 -11.22 29.66
N GLY A 11 -7.33 -11.84 30.72
CA GLY A 11 -6.13 -12.66 30.65
C GLY A 11 -6.32 -13.92 29.78
N THR A 12 -7.49 -14.56 29.89
CA THR A 12 -7.83 -15.73 29.06
C THR A 12 -7.92 -15.36 27.58
N ILE A 13 -8.48 -14.19 27.27
CA ILE A 13 -8.55 -13.69 25.89
C ILE A 13 -7.15 -13.38 25.35
N ASP A 14 -6.31 -12.74 26.15
CA ASP A 14 -4.92 -12.45 25.78
C ASP A 14 -4.17 -13.74 25.43
N GLU A 15 -4.27 -14.75 26.31
CA GLU A 15 -3.64 -16.07 26.11
C GLU A 15 -4.13 -16.76 24.84
N ILE A 16 -5.44 -16.76 24.57
CA ILE A 16 -6.01 -17.37 23.35
C ILE A 16 -5.49 -16.66 22.10
N LEU A 17 -5.44 -15.33 22.11
CA LEU A 17 -4.95 -14.56 20.97
C LEU A 17 -3.45 -14.78 20.76
N GLU A 18 -2.66 -14.74 21.83
CA GLU A 18 -1.21 -14.97 21.77
C GLU A 18 -0.89 -16.37 21.23
N GLU A 19 -1.57 -17.41 21.72
CA GLU A 19 -1.42 -18.80 21.26
C GLU A 19 -1.75 -18.91 19.77
N HIS A 20 -2.91 -18.40 19.36
CA HIS A 20 -3.38 -18.43 17.98
C HIS A 20 -2.42 -17.71 17.02
N PHE A 21 -2.04 -16.47 17.35
CA PHE A 21 -1.18 -15.66 16.49
C PHE A 21 0.27 -16.14 16.50
N THR A 22 0.75 -16.79 17.57
CA THR A 22 2.05 -17.46 17.57
C THR A 22 2.08 -18.64 16.61
N MET A 23 1.04 -19.47 16.59
CA MET A 23 0.91 -20.54 15.59
C MET A 23 0.88 -19.99 14.18
N LYS A 24 0.05 -18.96 13.91
CA LYS A 24 -0.02 -18.33 12.58
C LYS A 24 1.30 -17.68 12.15
N LYS A 25 2.06 -17.09 13.07
CA LYS A 25 3.41 -16.53 12.78
C LYS A 25 4.41 -17.61 12.33
N ASN A 26 4.26 -18.85 12.82
CA ASN A 26 5.10 -19.98 12.40
C ASN A 26 4.73 -20.50 11.00
N GLU A 27 3.47 -20.33 10.58
CA GLU A 27 2.99 -20.70 9.23
C GLU A 27 3.43 -19.70 8.14
N VAL A 28 3.82 -18.47 8.53
CA VAL A 28 4.17 -17.36 7.60
C VAL A 28 5.21 -17.78 6.57
N THR A 29 6.29 -18.43 7.01
CA THR A 29 7.40 -18.78 6.10
C THR A 29 6.95 -19.78 5.05
N VAL A 30 6.22 -20.83 5.45
CA VAL A 30 5.66 -21.83 4.53
C VAL A 30 4.67 -21.18 3.56
N PHE A 31 3.82 -20.29 4.05
CA PHE A 31 2.87 -19.54 3.22
C PHE A 31 3.56 -18.65 2.18
N ILE A 32 4.63 -17.94 2.56
CA ILE A 32 5.44 -17.11 1.64
C ILE A 32 6.12 -17.96 0.57
N ASP A 33 6.57 -19.16 0.93
CA ASP A 33 7.17 -20.09 0.00
C ASP A 33 6.18 -20.71 -0.97
N ARG A 34 4.91 -20.80 -0.58
CA ARG A 34 3.85 -21.33 -1.43
C ARG A 34 3.22 -20.32 -2.38
N HIS A 35 3.12 -19.04 -2.02
CA HIS A 35 2.33 -18.05 -2.78
C HIS A 35 3.10 -16.84 -3.30
N PHE A 36 4.29 -16.59 -2.75
CA PHE A 36 5.10 -15.43 -3.10
C PHE A 36 6.39 -15.85 -3.82
N THR A 37 6.38 -16.99 -4.50
CA THR A 37 7.49 -17.37 -5.36
C THR A 37 7.62 -16.41 -6.54
N LEU A 38 8.85 -16.27 -7.06
CA LEU A 38 9.14 -15.48 -8.27
C LEU A 38 8.17 -15.80 -9.42
N ASN A 39 7.91 -17.08 -9.65
CA ASN A 39 7.06 -17.54 -10.74
C ASN A 39 5.59 -17.13 -10.54
N GLU A 40 5.08 -17.22 -9.32
CA GLU A 40 3.69 -16.86 -9.02
C GLU A 40 3.48 -15.36 -9.04
N VAL A 41 4.40 -14.59 -8.45
CA VAL A 41 4.36 -13.12 -8.50
C VAL A 41 4.36 -12.66 -9.96
N VAL A 42 5.24 -13.23 -10.80
CA VAL A 42 5.27 -12.94 -12.24
C VAL A 42 3.98 -13.38 -12.93
N ALA A 43 3.41 -14.54 -12.58
CA ALA A 43 2.16 -15.03 -13.17
C ALA A 43 0.96 -14.14 -12.83
N ILE A 44 0.85 -13.67 -11.59
CA ILE A 44 -0.18 -12.73 -11.13
C ILE A 44 0.02 -11.38 -11.83
N GLN A 45 1.25 -10.87 -11.84
CA GLN A 45 1.56 -9.56 -12.39
C GLN A 45 1.41 -9.51 -13.92
N LYS A 46 1.69 -10.59 -14.65
CA LYS A 46 1.41 -10.69 -16.09
C LYS A 46 -0.08 -10.54 -16.40
N LYS A 47 -0.96 -11.12 -15.58
CA LYS A 47 -2.43 -11.03 -15.76
C LYS A 47 -2.97 -9.65 -15.39
N SER A 48 -2.28 -8.90 -14.53
CA SER A 48 -2.69 -7.58 -14.08
C SER A 48 -1.96 -6.42 -14.76
N LEU A 49 -0.90 -6.70 -15.52
CA LEU A 49 0.10 -5.71 -15.99
C LEU A 49 -0.51 -4.49 -16.66
N LEU A 50 -1.43 -4.69 -17.62
CA LEU A 50 -2.05 -3.60 -18.36
C LEU A 50 -2.98 -2.75 -17.48
N ALA A 51 -3.74 -3.37 -16.58
CA ALA A 51 -4.61 -2.64 -15.67
C ALA A 51 -3.77 -1.85 -14.66
N ASP A 52 -2.78 -2.51 -14.07
CA ASP A 52 -1.92 -1.91 -13.06
C ASP A 52 -1.08 -0.76 -13.64
N LEU A 53 -0.65 -0.87 -14.91
CA LEU A 53 0.03 0.19 -15.65
C LEU A 53 -0.75 1.51 -15.70
N ILE A 54 -2.08 1.45 -15.71
CA ILE A 54 -2.95 2.64 -15.70
C ILE A 54 -3.15 3.14 -14.27
N PHE A 55 -3.30 2.22 -13.30
CA PHE A 55 -3.56 2.60 -11.91
C PHE A 55 -2.35 3.22 -11.20
N TYR A 56 -1.11 2.85 -11.56
CA TYR A 56 0.08 3.49 -10.99
C TYR A 56 0.15 5.01 -11.25
N PRO A 57 0.12 5.50 -12.51
CA PRO A 57 0.11 6.94 -12.77
C PRO A 57 -1.16 7.61 -12.26
N LEU A 58 -2.31 6.93 -12.27
CA LEU A 58 -3.54 7.46 -11.70
C LEU A 58 -3.41 7.69 -10.18
N ASN A 59 -2.82 6.75 -9.45
CA ASN A 59 -2.58 6.88 -8.02
C ASN A 59 -1.57 7.98 -7.70
N ALA A 60 -0.50 8.09 -8.50
CA ALA A 60 0.46 9.19 -8.38
C ALA A 60 -0.23 10.55 -8.55
N LEU A 61 -1.08 10.69 -9.57
CA LEU A 61 -1.88 11.91 -9.80
C LEU A 61 -2.92 12.15 -8.71
N TRP A 62 -3.52 11.10 -8.15
CA TRP A 62 -4.54 11.17 -7.09
C TRP A 62 -3.95 11.51 -5.72
N SER A 63 -2.68 11.16 -5.48
CA SER A 63 -2.03 11.41 -4.18
C SER A 63 -2.02 12.89 -3.80
N VAL A 64 -1.78 13.79 -4.75
CA VAL A 64 -1.73 15.24 -4.54
C VAL A 64 -3.10 15.82 -4.12
N PRO A 65 -4.20 15.62 -4.89
CA PRO A 65 -5.51 16.09 -4.48
C PRO A 65 -6.01 15.41 -3.21
N TYR A 66 -5.72 14.12 -3.00
CA TYR A 66 -6.08 13.43 -1.77
C TYR A 66 -5.41 14.04 -0.54
N LEU A 67 -4.09 14.32 -0.60
CA LEU A 67 -3.36 14.95 0.49
C LEU A 67 -3.87 16.37 0.77
N ALA A 68 -4.22 17.13 -0.27
CA ALA A 68 -4.83 18.45 -0.11
C ALA A 68 -6.16 18.34 0.65
N VAL A 69 -7.07 17.46 0.21
CA VAL A 69 -8.36 17.22 0.88
C VAL A 69 -8.17 16.76 2.33
N LYS A 70 -7.27 15.79 2.55
CA LYS A 70 -6.94 15.29 3.89
C LYS A 70 -6.44 16.42 4.79
N LYS A 71 -5.51 17.25 4.30
CA LYS A 71 -4.96 18.35 5.08
C LYS A 71 -6.00 19.40 5.42
N THR A 72 -6.90 19.70 4.48
CA THR A 72 -8.03 20.59 4.71
C THR A 72 -8.95 20.03 5.80
N ILE A 73 -9.30 18.74 5.73
CA ILE A 73 -10.14 18.07 6.73
C ILE A 73 -9.47 18.06 8.11
N GLU A 74 -8.19 17.71 8.21
CA GLU A 74 -7.42 17.76 9.47
C GLU A 74 -7.39 19.17 10.07
N THR A 75 -7.32 20.20 9.23
CA THR A 75 -7.34 21.59 9.67
C THR A 75 -8.72 21.98 10.22
N PHE A 76 -9.79 21.57 9.56
CA PHE A 76 -11.16 21.78 10.05
C PHE A 76 -11.46 21.01 11.34
N ASP A 77 -10.92 19.80 11.49
CA ASP A 77 -11.05 19.01 12.72
C ASP A 77 -10.36 19.71 13.90
N LYS A 78 -9.14 20.25 13.68
CA LYS A 78 -8.44 21.09 14.66
C LYS A 78 -9.19 22.37 15.02
N LEU A 79 -10.00 22.90 14.11
CA LEU A 79 -10.86 24.06 14.33
C LEU A 79 -12.21 23.69 14.99
N GLY A 80 -12.39 22.44 15.41
CA GLY A 80 -13.53 21.98 16.20
C GLY A 80 -14.63 21.29 15.39
N TRP A 81 -14.45 21.08 14.08
CA TRP A 81 -15.45 20.41 13.25
C TRP A 81 -15.24 18.88 13.23
N SER A 82 -15.62 18.22 14.31
CA SER A 82 -15.41 16.76 14.54
C SER A 82 -16.04 15.84 13.49
N GLN A 83 -17.01 16.33 12.72
CA GLN A 83 -17.68 15.56 11.66
C GLN A 83 -16.84 15.48 10.36
N ALA A 84 -15.84 16.36 10.18
CA ALA A 84 -15.02 16.41 8.98
C ALA A 84 -14.21 15.13 8.78
N ASN A 85 -13.74 14.51 9.86
CA ASN A 85 -13.05 13.21 9.84
C ASN A 85 -13.94 12.05 9.36
N GLY A 86 -15.27 12.20 9.39
CA GLY A 86 -16.18 11.23 8.80
C GLY A 86 -16.20 11.27 7.27
N LEU A 87 -15.93 12.45 6.68
CA LEU A 87 -15.98 12.66 5.23
C LEU A 87 -14.77 12.06 4.52
N ILE A 88 -13.57 12.12 5.12
CA ILE A 88 -12.37 11.52 4.53
C ILE A 88 -12.52 10.00 4.36
N LYS A 89 -13.31 9.33 5.20
CA LYS A 89 -13.59 7.88 5.09
C LYS A 89 -14.32 7.50 3.81
N LYS A 90 -14.99 8.44 3.14
CA LYS A 90 -15.68 8.22 1.87
C LYS A 90 -14.78 8.45 0.65
N VAL A 91 -13.63 9.10 0.85
CA VAL A 91 -12.68 9.41 -0.22
C VAL A 91 -11.62 8.31 -0.25
N PRO A 92 -11.49 7.55 -1.36
CA PRO A 92 -10.46 6.53 -1.45
C PRO A 92 -9.08 7.19 -1.37
N SER A 93 -8.19 6.64 -0.55
CA SER A 93 -6.79 7.10 -0.47
C SER A 93 -5.99 6.76 -1.72
N ALA A 94 -6.34 5.65 -2.38
CA ALA A 94 -5.78 5.21 -3.66
C ALA A 94 -6.76 4.26 -4.38
N PHE A 95 -6.57 4.10 -5.68
CA PHE A 95 -7.24 3.07 -6.47
C PHE A 95 -6.45 1.77 -6.39
N LYS A 96 -7.09 0.73 -5.85
CA LYS A 96 -6.44 -0.57 -5.70
C LYS A 96 -6.12 -1.22 -7.04
N THR A 97 -4.88 -1.68 -7.18
CA THR A 97 -4.44 -2.46 -8.35
C THR A 97 -5.06 -3.85 -8.34
N ARG A 98 -5.07 -4.53 -9.50
CA ARG A 98 -5.53 -5.93 -9.56
C ARG A 98 -4.59 -6.86 -8.81
N TYR A 99 -3.29 -6.56 -8.82
CA TYR A 99 -2.30 -7.27 -8.00
C TYR A 99 -2.66 -7.19 -6.50
N GLN A 100 -2.89 -5.97 -5.97
CA GLN A 100 -3.29 -5.79 -4.56
C GLN A 100 -4.53 -6.60 -4.20
N LYS A 101 -5.61 -6.48 -4.99
CA LYS A 101 -6.86 -7.22 -4.75
C LYS A 101 -6.64 -8.74 -4.74
N THR A 102 -5.73 -9.24 -5.58
CA THR A 102 -5.41 -10.66 -5.64
C THR A 102 -4.62 -11.10 -4.39
N THR A 103 -3.63 -10.32 -3.97
CA THR A 103 -2.85 -10.59 -2.75
C THR A 103 -3.73 -10.53 -1.50
N GLU A 104 -4.61 -9.53 -1.37
CA GLU A 104 -5.58 -9.45 -0.28
C GLU A 104 -6.52 -10.66 -0.26
N LYS A 105 -6.96 -11.10 -1.44
CA LYS A 105 -7.80 -12.29 -1.58
C LYS A 105 -7.06 -13.55 -1.11
N ILE A 106 -5.81 -13.75 -1.50
CA ILE A 106 -5.00 -14.90 -1.05
C ILE A 106 -4.82 -14.86 0.48
N LEU A 107 -4.55 -13.68 1.05
CA LEU A 107 -4.44 -13.53 2.50
C LEU A 107 -5.74 -13.89 3.24
N LEU A 108 -6.88 -13.44 2.72
CA LEU A 108 -8.19 -13.70 3.33
C LEU A 108 -8.67 -15.14 3.14
N GLU A 109 -8.51 -15.69 1.94
CA GLU A 109 -9.11 -16.98 1.57
C GLU A 109 -8.18 -18.17 1.79
N ASP A 110 -6.87 -17.96 1.93
CA ASP A 110 -5.90 -19.05 2.14
C ASP A 110 -5.26 -18.94 3.53
N PHE A 111 -4.67 -17.78 3.86
CA PHE A 111 -3.92 -17.65 5.12
C PHE A 111 -4.80 -17.46 6.36
N LEU A 112 -5.84 -16.62 6.26
CA LEU A 112 -6.67 -16.19 7.39
C LEU A 112 -8.09 -16.76 7.36
N LYS A 113 -8.40 -17.65 6.41
CA LYS A 113 -9.74 -18.17 6.14
C LYS A 113 -10.47 -18.64 7.40
N ASP A 114 -9.80 -19.52 8.16
CA ASP A 114 -10.38 -20.15 9.35
C ASP A 114 -9.94 -19.48 10.65
N SER A 115 -9.04 -18.49 10.57
CA SER A 115 -8.46 -17.78 11.72
C SER A 115 -9.53 -17.17 12.63
N GLN A 116 -10.51 -16.51 12.03
CA GLN A 116 -11.61 -15.90 12.79
C GLN A 116 -12.44 -16.97 13.51
N SER A 117 -12.83 -18.04 12.81
CA SER A 117 -13.61 -19.13 13.40
C SER A 117 -12.86 -19.89 14.49
N GLU A 118 -11.55 -20.11 14.33
CA GLU A 118 -10.68 -20.76 15.30
C GLU A 118 -10.59 -19.96 16.61
N ILE A 119 -10.46 -18.62 16.52
CA ILE A 119 -10.49 -17.73 17.68
C ILE A 119 -11.85 -17.82 18.39
N PHE A 120 -12.96 -17.72 17.66
CA PHE A 120 -14.30 -17.79 18.28
C PHE A 120 -14.59 -19.17 18.88
N ALA A 121 -14.12 -20.26 18.26
CA ALA A 121 -14.23 -21.61 18.82
C ALA A 121 -13.43 -21.74 20.13
N SER A 122 -12.19 -21.24 20.14
CA SER A 122 -11.31 -21.25 21.32
C SER A 122 -11.90 -20.41 22.46
N LEU A 123 -12.41 -19.22 22.15
CA LEU A 123 -13.11 -18.36 23.10
C LEU A 123 -14.37 -19.06 23.67
N ASN A 124 -15.17 -19.69 22.82
CA ASN A 124 -16.37 -20.38 23.29
C ASN A 124 -16.03 -21.58 24.20
N SER A 125 -14.94 -22.28 23.91
CA SER A 125 -14.50 -23.42 24.73
C SER A 125 -13.98 -23.03 26.12
N LYS A 126 -13.22 -21.93 26.24
CA LYS A 126 -12.59 -21.51 27.52
C LYS A 126 -13.47 -20.54 28.33
N LEU A 127 -14.36 -19.77 27.71
CA LEU A 127 -15.09 -18.67 28.36
C LEU A 127 -16.63 -18.75 28.28
N ASP A 128 -17.18 -19.73 27.57
CA ASP A 128 -18.62 -19.83 27.27
C ASP A 128 -19.22 -18.47 26.83
N LEU A 129 -18.96 -18.10 25.57
CA LEU A 129 -19.34 -16.79 25.03
C LEU A 129 -20.85 -16.53 25.14
N HIS A 130 -21.68 -17.57 25.12
CA HIS A 130 -23.13 -17.46 25.24
C HIS A 130 -23.60 -17.12 26.66
N ALA A 131 -22.80 -17.41 27.69
CA ALA A 131 -23.05 -16.94 29.05
C ALA A 131 -22.72 -15.44 29.22
N LEU A 132 -21.77 -14.93 28.42
CA LEU A 132 -21.28 -13.54 28.51
C LEU A 132 -22.02 -12.58 27.56
N PHE A 133 -22.42 -13.07 26.39
CA PHE A 133 -23.01 -12.30 25.31
C PHE A 133 -24.28 -12.97 24.78
N SER A 134 -25.28 -12.16 24.46
CA SER A 134 -26.46 -12.64 23.73
C SER A 134 -26.08 -13.04 22.31
N LYS A 135 -26.90 -13.88 21.67
CA LYS A 135 -26.68 -14.32 20.28
C LYS A 135 -26.49 -13.15 19.30
N ALA A 136 -27.28 -12.09 19.46
CA ALA A 136 -27.18 -10.88 18.64
C ALA A 136 -25.85 -10.13 18.84
N GLU A 137 -25.34 -10.09 20.07
CA GLU A 137 -24.05 -9.45 20.38
C GLU A 137 -22.87 -10.25 19.84
N VAL A 138 -22.93 -11.58 19.90
CA VAL A 138 -21.92 -12.45 19.28
C VAL A 138 -21.88 -12.23 17.78
N GLU A 139 -23.02 -12.10 17.12
CA GLU A 139 -23.08 -11.83 15.68
C GLU A 139 -22.54 -10.44 15.31
N GLN A 140 -22.84 -9.41 16.11
CA GLN A 140 -22.24 -8.09 15.95
C GLN A 140 -20.73 -8.10 16.17
N LEU A 141 -20.24 -8.81 17.18
CA LEU A 141 -18.82 -8.97 17.45
C LEU A 141 -18.12 -9.70 16.30
N ASN A 142 -18.74 -10.76 15.77
CA ASN A 142 -18.24 -11.48 14.60
C ASN A 142 -18.11 -10.54 13.38
N LYS A 143 -19.10 -9.65 13.17
CA LYS A 143 -19.02 -8.64 12.11
C LYS A 143 -17.88 -7.64 12.35
N LYS A 144 -17.73 -7.11 13.58
CA LYS A 144 -16.64 -6.18 13.92
C LYS A 144 -15.26 -6.81 13.71
N VAL A 145 -15.10 -8.08 14.09
CA VAL A 145 -13.86 -8.84 13.85
C VAL A 145 -13.61 -8.99 12.35
N SER A 146 -14.62 -9.37 11.56
CA SER A 146 -14.48 -9.49 10.10
C SER A 146 -14.09 -8.17 9.43
N ASP A 147 -14.70 -7.06 9.87
CA ASP A 147 -14.38 -5.73 9.38
C ASP A 147 -12.96 -5.31 9.77
N LEU A 148 -12.49 -5.65 10.98
CA LEU A 148 -11.11 -5.42 11.41
C LEU A 148 -10.10 -6.19 10.53
N TYR A 149 -10.36 -7.46 10.22
CA TYR A 149 -9.49 -8.25 9.34
C TYR A 149 -9.32 -7.58 7.97
N LYS A 150 -10.44 -7.13 7.39
CA LYS A 150 -10.41 -6.40 6.11
C LYS A 150 -9.66 -5.08 6.21
N GLU A 151 -9.86 -4.33 7.29
CA GLU A 151 -9.19 -3.06 7.53
C GLU A 151 -7.67 -3.22 7.68
N GLU A 152 -7.20 -4.22 8.44
CA GLU A 152 -5.77 -4.43 8.63
C GLU A 152 -5.07 -4.97 7.38
N ILE A 153 -5.76 -5.81 6.60
CA ILE A 153 -5.26 -6.25 5.30
C ILE A 153 -5.18 -5.08 4.30
N ASP A 154 -6.17 -4.18 4.31
CA ASP A 154 -6.18 -2.95 3.51
C ASP A 154 -5.03 -2.00 3.88
N LYS A 155 -4.77 -1.82 5.18
CA LYS A 155 -3.62 -1.05 5.67
C LYS A 155 -2.30 -1.69 5.25
N PHE A 156 -2.19 -3.01 5.39
CA PHE A 156 -1.01 -3.76 4.99
C PHE A 156 -0.73 -3.62 3.50
N SER A 157 -1.73 -3.84 2.64
CA SER A 157 -1.57 -3.73 1.18
C SER A 157 -1.22 -2.30 0.78
N SER A 158 -1.88 -1.30 1.37
CA SER A 158 -1.61 0.12 1.13
C SER A 158 -0.16 0.50 1.52
N ALA A 159 0.33 0.02 2.66
CA ALA A 159 1.71 0.26 3.08
C ALA A 159 2.73 -0.37 2.13
N GLN A 160 2.45 -1.56 1.58
CA GLN A 160 3.33 -2.19 0.59
C GLN A 160 3.47 -1.36 -0.69
N VAL A 161 2.37 -0.74 -1.13
CA VAL A 161 2.33 0.10 -2.32
C VAL A 161 3.17 1.35 -2.12
N LEU A 162 2.98 2.04 -1.00
CA LEU A 162 3.79 3.20 -0.65
C LEU A 162 5.28 2.88 -0.64
N THR A 163 5.68 1.72 -0.09
CA THR A 163 7.10 1.31 -0.11
C THR A 163 7.61 1.05 -1.53
N THR A 164 6.78 0.46 -2.39
CA THR A 164 7.14 0.20 -3.80
C THR A 164 7.27 1.50 -4.57
N ASP A 165 6.34 2.42 -4.38
CA ASP A 165 6.33 3.74 -5.03
C ASP A 165 7.54 4.58 -4.60
N LEU A 166 7.93 4.53 -3.31
CA LEU A 166 9.14 5.19 -2.83
C LEU A 166 10.41 4.63 -3.48
N ILE A 167 10.53 3.30 -3.57
CA ILE A 167 11.66 2.64 -4.23
C ILE A 167 11.70 3.01 -5.72
N ALA A 168 10.56 2.99 -6.40
CA ALA A 168 10.44 3.39 -7.80
C ALA A 168 10.83 4.88 -8.01
N THR A 169 10.42 5.76 -7.10
CA THR A 169 10.76 7.19 -7.13
C THR A 169 12.26 7.40 -6.94
N LEU A 170 12.87 6.74 -5.96
CA LEU A 170 14.31 6.81 -5.73
C LEU A 170 15.10 6.30 -6.94
N LEU A 171 14.66 5.19 -7.55
CA LEU A 171 15.34 4.68 -8.72
C LEU A 171 15.16 5.59 -9.94
N THR A 172 13.98 6.18 -10.13
CA THR A 172 13.73 7.18 -11.16
C THR A 172 14.66 8.38 -10.98
N LEU A 173 14.88 8.82 -9.74
CA LEU A 173 15.83 9.88 -9.41
C LEU A 173 17.28 9.49 -9.75
N VAL A 174 17.70 8.27 -9.39
CA VAL A 174 19.03 7.73 -9.73
C VAL A 174 19.23 7.64 -11.24
N ALA A 175 18.25 7.10 -11.97
CA ALA A 175 18.27 7.04 -13.44
C ALA A 175 18.33 8.46 -14.04
N GLY A 176 17.54 9.40 -13.51
CA GLY A 176 17.57 10.80 -13.90
C GLY A 176 18.98 11.42 -13.79
N LYS A 177 19.65 11.15 -12.67
CA LYS A 177 21.02 11.62 -12.42
C LYS A 177 22.04 10.97 -13.35
N LEU A 178 21.96 9.65 -13.55
CA LEU A 178 22.90 8.89 -14.39
C LEU A 178 22.78 9.24 -15.87
N PHE A 179 21.56 9.31 -16.40
CA PHE A 179 21.34 9.49 -17.84
C PHE A 179 21.32 10.95 -18.28
N PHE A 180 20.85 11.87 -17.44
CA PHE A 180 20.59 13.27 -17.84
C PHE A 180 21.47 14.30 -17.13
N HIS A 181 22.36 13.87 -16.23
CA HIS A 181 23.23 14.73 -15.42
C HIS A 181 22.44 15.89 -14.75
N ASN A 182 21.18 15.63 -14.41
CA ASN A 182 20.25 16.62 -13.90
C ASN A 182 19.60 16.09 -12.62
N SER A 183 19.60 16.89 -11.56
CA SER A 183 18.83 16.62 -10.34
C SER A 183 17.35 17.01 -10.48
N SER A 184 16.89 17.33 -11.70
CA SER A 184 15.52 17.75 -11.96
C SER A 184 14.60 16.54 -12.00
N LEU A 185 13.59 16.54 -11.13
CA LEU A 185 12.51 15.53 -11.07
C LEU A 185 11.50 15.66 -12.24
N GLY A 186 11.67 16.63 -13.14
CA GLY A 186 10.71 16.95 -14.19
C GLY A 186 10.97 16.25 -15.52
N ILE A 187 10.04 15.38 -15.93
CA ILE A 187 10.02 14.74 -17.27
C ILE A 187 10.08 15.80 -18.39
N THR A 188 9.45 16.95 -18.17
CA THR A 188 9.45 18.11 -19.10
C THR A 188 10.83 18.75 -19.28
N GLY A 189 11.63 18.80 -18.20
CA GLY A 189 13.01 19.32 -18.25
C GLY A 189 13.94 18.39 -19.01
N MET A 190 13.78 17.07 -18.81
CA MET A 190 14.51 16.06 -19.57
C MET A 190 14.08 16.08 -21.05
N GLY A 191 12.77 16.16 -21.31
CA GLY A 191 12.19 16.23 -22.65
C GLY A 191 12.70 17.42 -23.45
N SER A 192 12.75 18.60 -22.83
CA SER A 192 13.31 19.82 -23.44
C SER A 192 14.78 19.67 -23.84
N LYS A 193 15.60 18.99 -23.02
CA LYS A 193 17.03 18.75 -23.35
C LYS A 193 17.18 17.79 -24.54
N ILE A 194 16.41 16.70 -24.56
CA ILE A 194 16.43 15.76 -25.70
C ILE A 194 15.93 16.45 -26.96
N ALA A 195 14.81 17.17 -26.89
CA ALA A 195 14.26 17.92 -28.01
C ALA A 195 15.27 18.90 -28.60
N ARG A 196 16.02 19.61 -27.73
CA ARG A 196 17.09 20.51 -28.16
C ARG A 196 18.24 19.76 -28.86
N LYS A 197 18.62 18.58 -28.35
CA LYS A 197 19.65 17.75 -29.00
C LYS A 197 19.20 17.32 -30.41
N VAL A 198 17.94 16.88 -30.55
CA VAL A 198 17.34 16.51 -31.83
C VAL A 198 17.28 17.72 -32.79
N ALA A 199 16.89 18.89 -32.29
CA ALA A 199 16.87 20.12 -33.09
C ALA A 199 18.28 20.53 -33.56
N ASN A 200 19.29 20.40 -32.69
CA ASN A 200 20.68 20.66 -33.04
C ASN A 200 21.22 19.67 -34.08
N GLU A 201 20.84 18.39 -33.99
CA GLU A 201 21.25 17.36 -34.96
C GLU A 201 20.61 17.58 -36.34
N ASP A 202 19.31 17.87 -36.42
CA ASP A 202 18.62 18.17 -37.69
C ASP A 202 19.16 19.47 -38.33
N ALA A 203 19.45 20.49 -37.53
CA ALA A 203 20.07 21.71 -38.03
C ALA A 203 21.52 21.49 -38.50
N ALA A 204 22.29 20.66 -37.79
CA ALA A 204 23.65 20.29 -38.18
C ALA A 204 23.68 19.52 -39.51
N ASP A 205 22.72 18.63 -39.74
CA ASP A 205 22.61 17.86 -40.99
C ASP A 205 22.35 18.74 -42.22
N ARG A 206 21.67 19.86 -42.03
CA ARG A 206 21.37 20.87 -43.07
C ARG A 206 22.41 21.99 -43.12
N PHE A 207 23.47 21.91 -42.32
CA PHE A 207 24.45 22.98 -42.23
C PHE A 207 25.33 23.03 -43.48
N PHE A 208 25.51 24.25 -44.01
CA PHE A 208 26.17 24.48 -45.30
C PHE A 208 27.64 24.01 -45.36
N LEU A 209 28.35 23.97 -44.22
CA LEU A 209 29.73 23.45 -44.13
C LEU A 209 29.80 21.97 -43.77
N GLY A 210 28.66 21.27 -43.82
CA GLY A 210 28.53 19.86 -43.48
C GLY A 210 28.33 19.60 -41.98
N LYS A 211 27.88 18.37 -41.69
CA LYS A 211 27.41 17.91 -40.38
C LYS A 211 28.39 18.16 -39.22
N ARG A 212 29.70 17.93 -39.42
CA ARG A 212 30.72 18.09 -38.34
C ARG A 212 30.93 19.54 -37.93
N MET A 213 30.90 20.47 -38.88
CA MET A 213 30.99 21.90 -38.58
C MET A 213 29.67 22.40 -38.00
N GLY A 214 28.54 21.93 -38.53
CA GLY A 214 27.21 22.24 -38.00
C GLY A 214 27.03 21.79 -36.55
N SER A 215 27.43 20.56 -36.21
CA SER A 215 27.32 20.05 -34.84
C SER A 215 28.15 20.85 -33.85
N THR A 216 29.33 21.32 -34.28
CA THR A 216 30.21 22.16 -33.45
C THR A 216 29.61 23.55 -33.27
N PHE A 217 29.06 24.13 -34.34
CA PHE A 217 28.40 25.43 -34.32
C PHE A 217 27.16 25.43 -33.41
N TYR A 218 26.25 24.47 -33.56
CA TYR A 218 25.01 24.38 -32.78
C TYR A 218 25.21 23.88 -31.34
N ASN A 219 26.39 23.37 -31.00
CA ASN A 219 26.76 23.16 -29.59
C ASN A 219 27.04 24.48 -28.86
N ILE A 220 27.56 25.49 -29.57
CA ILE A 220 27.81 26.83 -29.01
C ILE A 220 26.56 27.70 -29.14
N PHE A 221 25.86 27.62 -30.27
CA PHE A 221 24.64 28.37 -30.58
C PHE A 221 23.44 27.43 -30.70
N PRO A 222 22.83 26.99 -29.58
CA PRO A 222 21.77 26.00 -29.60
C PRO A 222 20.51 26.49 -30.30
N VAL A 223 19.89 25.59 -31.06
CA VAL A 223 18.62 25.83 -31.75
C VAL A 223 17.46 25.68 -30.77
N ALA A 224 16.45 26.56 -30.88
CA ALA A 224 15.22 26.41 -30.13
C ALA A 224 14.41 25.22 -30.68
N PRO A 225 14.12 24.18 -29.87
CA PRO A 225 13.33 23.06 -30.32
C PRO A 225 11.86 23.48 -30.54
N THR A 226 11.18 22.79 -31.45
CA THR A 226 9.74 23.01 -31.68
C THR A 226 8.90 22.43 -30.55
N ASN A 227 7.70 22.96 -30.34
CA ASN A 227 6.76 22.43 -29.33
C ASN A 227 6.49 20.93 -29.56
N THR A 228 6.38 20.49 -30.82
CA THR A 228 6.20 19.08 -31.17
C THR A 228 7.38 18.22 -30.74
N GLN A 229 8.62 18.67 -30.99
CA GLN A 229 9.82 17.95 -30.54
C GLN A 229 9.87 17.85 -29.01
N ILE A 230 9.49 18.91 -28.30
CA ILE A 230 9.41 18.90 -26.82
C ILE A 230 8.35 17.89 -26.35
N TYR A 231 7.15 17.89 -26.92
CA TYR A 231 6.09 16.95 -26.53
C TYR A 231 6.47 15.49 -26.82
N VAL A 232 7.00 15.20 -28.01
CA VAL A 232 7.43 13.85 -28.39
C VAL A 232 8.56 13.36 -27.50
N ALA A 233 9.58 14.19 -27.26
CA ALA A 233 10.70 13.83 -26.39
C ALA A 233 10.24 13.63 -24.93
N THR A 234 9.37 14.50 -24.43
CA THR A 234 8.79 14.37 -23.08
C THR A 234 7.98 13.08 -22.94
N PHE A 235 7.15 12.78 -23.94
CA PHE A 235 6.35 11.55 -23.96
C PHE A 235 7.23 10.29 -24.05
N GLY A 236 8.25 10.29 -24.90
CA GLY A 236 9.20 9.18 -25.04
C GLY A 236 9.97 8.90 -23.75
N ILE A 237 10.46 9.93 -23.06
CA ILE A 237 11.10 9.78 -21.74
C ILE A 237 10.09 9.27 -20.71
N GLY A 238 8.87 9.81 -20.71
CA GLY A 238 7.80 9.33 -19.85
C GLY A 238 7.58 7.83 -20.01
N LEU A 239 7.42 7.34 -21.25
CA LEU A 239 7.28 5.92 -21.55
C LEU A 239 8.50 5.10 -21.12
N MET A 240 9.71 5.57 -21.41
CA MET A 240 10.94 4.86 -21.02
C MET A 240 11.07 4.73 -19.50
N LEU A 241 10.80 5.80 -18.75
CA LEU A 241 10.79 5.80 -17.29
C LEU A 241 9.69 4.90 -16.74
N THR A 242 8.50 4.91 -17.36
CA THR A 242 7.42 3.99 -17.01
C THR A 242 7.84 2.53 -17.20
N VAL A 243 8.47 2.18 -18.32
CA VAL A 243 8.97 0.81 -18.57
C VAL A 243 10.05 0.40 -17.57
N LEU A 244 10.99 1.29 -17.26
CA LEU A 244 12.02 1.05 -16.25
C LEU A 244 11.40 0.86 -14.86
N SER A 245 10.42 1.69 -14.50
CA SER A 245 9.71 1.63 -13.22
C SER A 245 8.93 0.31 -13.07
N ILE A 246 8.22 -0.13 -14.12
CA ILE A 246 7.53 -1.44 -14.13
C ILE A 246 8.54 -2.58 -13.98
N SER A 247 9.63 -2.54 -14.74
CA SER A 247 10.67 -3.57 -14.67
C SER A 247 11.20 -3.70 -13.25
N VAL A 248 11.42 -2.57 -12.60
CA VAL A 248 11.92 -2.52 -11.22
C VAL A 248 10.88 -2.98 -10.22
N ALA A 249 9.60 -2.65 -10.43
CA ALA A 249 8.52 -3.18 -9.60
C ALA A 249 8.46 -4.71 -9.68
N VAL A 250 8.61 -5.28 -10.88
CA VAL A 250 8.64 -6.74 -11.11
C VAL A 250 9.85 -7.41 -10.45
N PHE A 251 11.03 -6.79 -10.50
CA PHE A 251 12.24 -7.35 -9.88
C PHE A 251 12.36 -7.06 -8.38
N SER A 252 11.71 -6.02 -7.87
CA SER A 252 11.85 -5.61 -6.47
C SER A 252 11.08 -6.53 -5.53
N ASP A 253 9.95 -7.13 -5.93
CA ASP A 253 9.20 -8.08 -5.10
C ASP A 253 9.99 -9.36 -4.76
N PRO A 254 10.67 -10.01 -5.73
CA PRO A 254 11.59 -11.11 -5.48
C PRO A 254 12.74 -10.77 -4.54
N ILE A 255 13.33 -9.59 -4.72
CA ILE A 255 14.43 -9.10 -3.86
C ILE A 255 13.90 -8.89 -2.44
N ARG A 256 12.71 -8.31 -2.29
CA ARG A 256 12.04 -8.13 -0.98
C ARG A 256 11.73 -9.46 -0.30
N LYS A 257 11.36 -10.51 -1.06
CA LYS A 257 11.24 -11.88 -0.54
C LYS A 257 12.60 -12.41 -0.06
N SER A 258 13.64 -12.31 -0.88
CA SER A 258 14.99 -12.78 -0.53
C SER A 258 15.60 -12.05 0.67
N LEU A 259 15.18 -10.83 0.95
CA LEU A 259 15.64 -10.02 2.09
C LEU A 259 14.84 -10.27 3.39
N GLY A 260 13.86 -11.19 3.41
CA GLY A 260 13.05 -11.48 4.61
C GLY A 260 12.07 -10.36 5.01
N VAL A 261 11.93 -9.33 4.18
CA VAL A 261 11.07 -8.16 4.47
C VAL A 261 9.60 -8.55 4.44
N GLN A 262 9.21 -9.45 3.52
CA GLN A 262 7.83 -9.94 3.43
C GLN A 262 7.42 -10.74 4.68
N ASP A 263 8.33 -11.56 5.23
CA ASP A 263 8.12 -12.33 6.47
C ASP A 263 7.92 -11.40 7.67
N SER A 264 8.83 -10.44 7.85
CA SER A 264 8.71 -9.42 8.90
C SER A 264 7.43 -8.61 8.79
N LYS A 265 7.03 -8.23 7.57
CA LYS A 265 5.80 -7.47 7.33
C LYS A 265 4.55 -8.29 7.63
N LEU A 266 4.50 -9.57 7.23
CA LEU A 266 3.32 -10.41 7.49
C LEU A 266 3.17 -10.73 8.98
N LYS A 267 4.29 -10.95 9.69
CA LYS A 267 4.30 -11.02 11.16
C LYS A 267 3.85 -9.71 11.80
N GLY A 268 4.22 -8.57 11.22
CA GLY A 268 3.71 -7.26 11.60
C GLY A 268 2.19 -7.15 11.47
N LEU A 269 1.61 -7.62 10.35
CA LEU A 269 0.15 -7.69 10.18
C LEU A 269 -0.51 -8.54 11.26
N LEU A 270 0.05 -9.72 11.55
CA LEU A 270 -0.47 -10.60 12.61
C LEU A 270 -0.40 -9.93 14.00
N ASN A 271 0.69 -9.24 14.31
CA ASN A 271 0.79 -8.47 15.56
C ASN A 271 -0.26 -7.36 15.64
N SER A 272 -0.53 -6.65 14.54
CA SER A 272 -1.57 -5.62 14.50
C SER A 272 -2.97 -6.21 14.67
N LEU A 273 -3.24 -7.36 14.05
CA LEU A 273 -4.50 -8.09 14.24
C LEU A 273 -4.68 -8.53 15.70
N GLU A 274 -3.67 -9.15 16.29
CA GLU A 274 -3.65 -9.59 17.69
C GLU A 274 -3.99 -8.43 18.65
N GLN A 275 -3.26 -7.32 18.54
CA GLN A 275 -3.45 -6.14 19.39
C GLN A 275 -4.83 -5.51 19.20
N ASN A 276 -5.28 -5.34 17.96
CA ASN A 276 -6.56 -4.70 17.68
C ASN A 276 -7.75 -5.60 18.07
N LEU A 277 -7.62 -6.92 17.92
CA LEU A 277 -8.62 -7.87 18.41
C LEU A 277 -8.73 -7.81 19.94
N TYR A 278 -7.61 -7.85 20.64
CA TYR A 278 -7.60 -7.70 22.10
C TYR A 278 -8.31 -6.42 22.53
N MET A 279 -8.07 -5.30 21.83
CA MET A 279 -8.74 -4.03 22.11
C MET A 279 -10.25 -4.07 21.85
N ILE A 280 -10.71 -4.73 20.78
CA ILE A 280 -12.15 -4.94 20.52
C ILE A 280 -12.77 -5.71 21.69
N PHE A 281 -12.24 -6.89 22.01
CA PHE A 281 -12.80 -7.73 23.08
C PHE A 281 -12.79 -7.02 24.44
N LYS A 282 -11.68 -6.33 24.76
CA LYS A 282 -11.56 -5.53 25.98
C LYS A 282 -12.60 -4.42 26.08
N ASN A 283 -12.89 -3.74 24.98
CA ASN A 283 -13.89 -2.68 24.93
C ASN A 283 -15.30 -3.23 25.13
N GLU A 284 -15.65 -4.35 24.50
CA GLU A 284 -16.95 -5.01 24.69
C GLU A 284 -17.17 -5.50 26.12
N ILE A 285 -16.15 -6.11 26.72
CA ILE A 285 -16.18 -6.54 28.12
C ILE A 285 -16.34 -5.34 29.06
N LYS A 286 -15.62 -4.23 28.78
CA LYS A 286 -15.75 -3.00 29.57
C LYS A 286 -17.16 -2.41 29.47
N ALA A 287 -17.75 -2.40 28.27
CA ALA A 287 -19.11 -1.92 28.05
C ALA A 287 -20.14 -2.72 28.85
N LYS A 288 -20.02 -4.05 28.88
CA LYS A 288 -20.90 -4.93 29.68
C LYS A 288 -20.86 -4.63 31.18
N ILE A 289 -19.69 -4.30 31.73
CA ILE A 289 -19.56 -3.95 33.15
C ILE A 289 -20.30 -2.65 33.47
N VAL A 290 -20.21 -1.64 32.59
CA VAL A 290 -20.86 -0.35 32.79
C VAL A 290 -22.38 -0.49 32.77
N VAL A 291 -22.93 -1.23 31.80
CA VAL A 291 -24.38 -1.48 31.69
C VAL A 291 -24.92 -2.21 32.93
N ARG A 292 -24.18 -3.20 33.45
CA ARG A 292 -24.60 -3.97 34.63
C ARG A 292 -24.55 -3.16 35.94
N LYS A 293 -23.74 -2.09 35.98
CA LYS A 293 -23.67 -1.16 37.12
C LYS A 293 -24.86 -0.17 37.11
N SER A 294 -25.22 0.34 35.93
CA SER A 294 -26.36 1.26 35.74
C SER A 294 -27.74 0.61 35.92
N SER A 295 -27.85 -0.71 35.80
CA SER A 295 -29.10 -1.47 36.04
C SER A 295 -29.30 -1.85 37.52
N LYS A 296 -28.33 -1.56 38.40
CA LYS A 296 -28.37 -1.87 39.84
C LYS A 296 -28.47 -0.61 40.72
N GLU A 297 -28.49 0.57 40.11
CA GLU A 297 -28.84 1.85 40.73
C GLU A 297 -30.27 2.23 40.31
#